data_AF-A0A920G0P2-F1
#
_entry.id   AF-A0A920G0P2-F1
#
_cell.length_a   1.000
_cell.length_b   1.000
_cell.length_c   1.000
_cell.angle_alpha   90.00
_cell.angle_beta   90.00
_cell.angle_gamma   90.00
#
_symmetry.space_group_name_H-M   'P 1'
#
loop_
_entity.id
_entity.type
_entity.pdbx_description
1 polymer ?
#
loop_
_entity_poly.entity_id
_entity_poly.type
_entity_poly.pdbx_seq_one_letter_code
_entity_poly.pdbx_strand_id
1 'polypeptide(L)'
;MILESTRDNPSKIEVWHSDMTFRQHPPSVTVLRGITIPEVGGDTLFASMTAAYEGLSPGMQSYLEGLTAVHDFSHGFREVSPKPGGRERLADAVAANPPVRHPVVQTHPETGKKVLFVNALFTTHIEGLPP
;
A
#
# COMPACT_ATOMS: atom_id res chain seq x y z
N MET A 1 -9.38 -15.01 6.47
CA MET A 1 -7.91 -15.16 6.48
C MET A 1 -7.43 -14.91 7.90
N ILE A 2 -6.49 -15.69 8.42
CA ILE A 2 -5.83 -15.42 9.71
C ILE A 2 -4.48 -14.79 9.37
N LEU A 3 -4.23 -13.60 9.92
CA LEU A 3 -2.93 -12.94 9.86
C LEU A 3 -2.18 -13.30 11.14
N GLU A 4 -1.00 -13.90 11.00
CA GLU A 4 -0.13 -14.23 12.10
C GLU A 4 1.11 -13.33 12.02
N SER A 5 1.37 -12.60 13.10
CA SER A 5 2.59 -11.81 13.29
C SER A 5 3.10 -12.10 14.69
N THR A 6 4.14 -12.94 14.78
CA THR A 6 4.80 -13.30 16.03
C THR A 6 6.30 -12.99 15.93
N ARG A 7 7.03 -13.08 17.04
CA ARG A 7 8.49 -12.92 17.02
C ARG A 7 9.16 -13.92 16.06
N ASP A 8 8.68 -15.16 16.03
CA ASP A 8 9.26 -16.23 15.22
C ASP A 8 8.68 -16.29 13.81
N ASN A 9 7.53 -15.65 13.58
CA ASN A 9 6.87 -15.51 12.28
C ASN A 9 6.42 -14.04 12.08
N PRO A 10 7.35 -13.10 11.88
CA PRO A 10 6.98 -11.70 11.71
C PRO A 10 6.26 -11.48 10.39
N SER A 11 5.26 -10.61 10.42
CA SER A 11 4.65 -10.06 9.21
C SER A 11 5.71 -9.39 8.32
N LYS A 12 5.52 -9.50 7.00
CA LYS A 12 6.43 -8.95 5.98
C LYS A 12 5.93 -7.64 5.37
N ILE A 13 4.88 -7.08 5.96
CA ILE A 13 4.22 -5.86 5.52
C ILE A 13 4.28 -4.77 6.60
N GLU A 14 5.24 -4.87 7.51
CA GLU A 14 5.51 -3.92 8.62
C GLU A 14 6.13 -2.61 8.08
N VAL A 15 5.39 -1.93 7.21
CA VAL A 15 5.73 -0.65 6.58
C VAL A 15 4.43 0.11 6.35
N TRP A 16 4.48 1.45 6.32
CA TRP A 16 3.29 2.26 6.02
C TRP A 16 2.68 1.92 4.66
N HIS A 17 1.44 1.44 4.67
CA HIS A 17 0.71 1.08 3.46
C HIS A 17 -0.81 1.15 3.61
N SER A 18 -1.46 1.06 2.45
CA SER A 18 -2.88 0.74 2.32
C SER A 18 -3.00 -0.61 1.62
N ASP A 19 -3.99 -1.40 2.01
CA ASP A 19 -4.17 -2.75 1.50
C ASP A 19 -4.40 -2.76 -0.02
N MET A 20 -3.72 -3.69 -0.68
CA MET A 20 -4.02 -4.12 -2.05
C MET A 20 -4.12 -3.01 -3.11
N THR A 21 -3.37 -1.91 -2.94
CA THR A 21 -3.35 -0.81 -3.93
C THR A 21 -2.82 -1.23 -5.30
N PHE A 22 -2.20 -2.42 -5.42
CA PHE A 22 -1.86 -3.07 -6.69
C PHE A 22 -3.07 -3.63 -7.47
N ARG A 23 -4.30 -3.54 -6.93
CA ARG A 23 -5.54 -3.88 -7.64
C ARG A 23 -6.12 -2.64 -8.33
N GLN A 24 -6.83 -2.87 -9.43
CA GLN A 24 -7.56 -1.80 -10.13
C GLN A 24 -8.69 -1.20 -9.29
N HIS A 25 -9.33 -2.03 -8.47
CA HIS A 25 -10.34 -1.62 -7.48
C HIS A 25 -9.89 -2.07 -6.09
N PRO A 26 -9.08 -1.25 -5.38
CA PRO A 26 -8.65 -1.56 -4.02
C PRO A 26 -9.84 -1.62 -3.04
N PRO A 27 -9.70 -2.35 -1.92
CA PRO A 27 -10.71 -2.38 -0.87
C PRO A 27 -11.00 -0.97 -0.34
N SER A 28 -12.29 -0.63 -0.15
CA SER A 28 -12.69 0.64 0.46
C SER A 28 -12.62 0.61 2.00
N VAL A 29 -12.69 -0.59 2.59
CA VAL A 29 -12.72 -0.79 4.04
C VAL A 29 -11.95 -2.06 4.39
N THR A 30 -11.12 -1.99 5.42
CA THR A 30 -10.48 -3.15 6.07
C THR A 30 -11.02 -3.28 7.49
N VAL A 31 -11.37 -4.51 7.88
CA VAL A 31 -11.82 -4.83 9.24
C VAL A 31 -10.87 -5.84 9.85
N LEU A 32 -10.26 -5.49 10.98
CA LEU A 32 -9.38 -6.37 11.75
C LEU A 32 -10.07 -6.79 13.04
N ARG A 33 -9.94 -8.07 13.39
CA ARG A 33 -10.40 -8.64 14.66
C ARG A 33 -9.24 -9.35 15.33
N GLY A 34 -8.81 -8.86 16.48
CA GLY A 34 -7.82 -9.54 17.31
C GLY A 34 -8.39 -10.84 17.89
N ILE A 35 -7.70 -11.95 17.62
CA ILE A 35 -8.01 -13.27 18.20
C ILE A 35 -7.07 -13.57 19.36
N THR A 36 -5.77 -13.39 19.11
CA THR A 36 -4.71 -13.46 20.11
C THR A 36 -3.90 -12.18 20.00
N ILE A 37 -3.78 -11.44 21.10
CA ILE A 37 -3.06 -10.15 21.17
C ILE A 37 -2.04 -10.27 22.30
N PRO A 38 -0.78 -9.82 22.12
CA PRO A 38 0.21 -9.84 23.19
C PRO A 38 -0.18 -8.89 24.33
N GLU A 39 0.36 -9.12 25.53
CA GLU A 39 0.13 -8.25 26.69
C GLU A 39 0.73 -6.85 26.50
N VAL A 40 1.84 -6.75 25.75
CA VAL A 40 2.54 -5.49 25.44
C VAL A 40 3.00 -5.51 23.98
N GLY A 41 2.80 -4.39 23.28
CA GLY A 41 3.12 -4.23 21.86
C GLY A 41 2.02 -4.79 20.94
N GLY A 42 2.27 -4.81 19.62
CA GLY A 42 1.28 -5.25 18.63
C GLY A 42 0.30 -4.18 18.17
N ASP A 43 0.58 -2.91 18.48
CA ASP A 43 -0.22 -1.78 18.02
C ASP A 43 -0.24 -1.68 16.50
N THR A 44 -1.40 -1.32 15.95
CA THR A 44 -1.53 -0.93 14.56
C THR A 44 -1.63 0.59 14.50
N LEU A 45 -0.66 1.23 13.86
CA LEU A 45 -0.65 2.68 13.67
C LEU A 45 -1.45 3.04 12.41
N PHE A 46 -2.17 4.16 12.48
CA PHE A 46 -2.93 4.70 11.36
C PHE A 46 -2.54 6.15 11.07
N ALA A 47 -2.57 6.53 9.79
CA ALA A 47 -2.35 7.90 9.34
C ALA A 47 -3.48 8.32 8.39
N SER A 48 -3.94 9.57 8.52
CA SER A 48 -4.93 10.14 7.62
C SER A 48 -4.24 10.70 6.37
N MET A 49 -4.45 10.06 5.22
CA MET A 49 -3.89 10.54 3.94
C MET A 49 -4.61 11.79 3.42
N THR A 50 -5.79 12.11 3.94
CA THR A 50 -6.42 13.43 3.77
C THR A 50 -5.64 14.50 4.53
N ALA A 51 -5.36 14.28 5.82
CA ALA A 51 -4.60 15.24 6.61
C ALA A 51 -3.18 15.43 6.05
N ALA A 52 -2.58 14.34 5.54
CA ALA A 52 -1.30 14.41 4.84
C ALA A 52 -1.35 15.33 3.61
N TYR A 53 -2.41 15.24 2.79
CA TYR A 53 -2.62 16.14 1.64
C TYR A 53 -2.85 17.59 2.09
N GLU A 54 -3.73 17.81 3.06
CA GLU A 54 -4.07 19.14 3.58
C GLU A 54 -2.86 19.83 4.23
N GLY A 55 -1.93 19.05 4.80
CA GLY A 55 -0.68 19.55 5.37
C GLY A 55 0.41 19.92 4.36
N LEU A 56 0.24 19.61 3.07
CA LEU A 56 1.18 20.02 2.03
C LEU A 56 1.08 21.52 1.73
N SER A 57 2.17 22.11 1.26
CA SER A 57 2.13 23.48 0.73
C SER A 57 1.23 23.56 -0.53
N PRO A 58 0.60 24.71 -0.81
CA PRO A 58 -0.25 24.87 -2.00
C PRO A 58 0.46 24.54 -3.32
N GLY A 59 1.75 24.86 -3.41
CA GLY A 59 2.58 24.51 -4.57
C GLY A 59 2.77 23.00 -4.73
N MET A 60 2.96 22.27 -3.62
CA MET A 60 3.07 20.81 -3.66
C MET A 60 1.73 20.14 -3.98
N GLN A 61 0.62 20.64 -3.44
CA GLN A 61 -0.71 20.15 -3.82
C GLN A 61 -0.91 20.30 -5.33
N SER A 62 -0.63 21.49 -5.88
CA SER A 62 -0.77 21.78 -7.32
C SER A 62 0.18 20.94 -8.19
N TYR A 63 1.39 20.66 -7.71
CA TYR A 63 2.36 19.83 -8.42
C TYR A 63 1.92 18.35 -8.51
N LEU A 64 1.34 17.82 -7.44
CA LEU A 64 0.92 16.42 -7.37
C LEU A 64 -0.43 16.17 -8.08
N GLU A 65 -1.26 17.19 -8.25
CA GLU A 65 -2.51 17.10 -9.00
C GLU A 65 -2.25 16.66 -10.45
N GLY A 66 -2.97 15.62 -10.88
CA GLY A 66 -2.83 15.05 -12.23
C GLY A 66 -1.69 14.04 -12.41
N LEU A 67 -0.79 13.88 -11.43
CA LEU A 67 0.23 12.84 -11.48
C LEU A 67 -0.36 11.45 -11.29
N THR A 68 0.30 10.45 -11.88
CA THR A 68 -0.09 9.03 -11.80
C THR A 68 1.03 8.21 -11.16
N ALA A 69 0.68 7.41 -10.17
CA ALA A 69 1.57 6.45 -9.52
C ALA A 69 1.32 5.03 -10.06
N VAL A 70 2.40 4.26 -10.19
CA VAL A 70 2.34 2.83 -10.53
C VAL A 70 2.47 2.00 -9.26
N HIS A 71 1.47 1.15 -9.02
CA HIS A 71 1.40 0.23 -7.90
C HIS A 71 1.63 -1.21 -8.38
N ASP A 72 2.64 -1.88 -7.84
CA ASP A 72 3.10 -3.18 -8.32
C ASP A 72 3.08 -4.22 -7.19
N PHE A 73 2.39 -5.34 -7.45
CA PHE A 73 2.35 -6.49 -6.54
C PHE A 73 3.75 -7.06 -6.26
N SER A 74 4.58 -7.17 -7.28
CA SER A 74 5.93 -7.75 -7.17
C SER A 74 6.82 -6.94 -6.23
N HIS A 75 6.62 -5.62 -6.16
CA HIS A 75 7.37 -4.74 -5.27
C HIS A 75 7.06 -5.01 -3.78
N GLY A 76 5.78 -5.20 -3.47
CA GLY A 76 5.32 -5.48 -2.11
C GLY A 76 5.67 -6.86 -1.57
N PHE A 77 5.94 -7.82 -2.46
CA PHE A 77 6.30 -9.20 -2.10
C PHE A 77 7.72 -9.60 -2.52
N ARG A 78 8.59 -8.63 -2.81
CA ARG A 78 9.97 -8.86 -3.29
C ARG A 78 10.80 -9.76 -2.37
N GLU A 79 10.57 -9.71 -1.07
CA GLU A 79 11.30 -10.52 -0.07
C GLU A 79 10.97 -12.02 -0.11
N VAL A 80 9.89 -12.41 -0.79
CA VAL A 80 9.53 -13.81 -1.00
C VAL A 80 10.31 -14.42 -2.16
N SER A 81 10.66 -13.63 -3.17
CA SER A 81 11.37 -14.05 -4.39
C SER A 81 12.75 -14.71 -4.15
N PRO A 82 13.65 -14.18 -3.28
CA PRO A 82 14.99 -14.75 -3.08
C PRO A 82 15.01 -16.07 -2.28
N LYS A 83 13.87 -16.57 -1.78
CA LYS A 83 13.81 -17.85 -1.05
C LYS A 83 13.77 -19.05 -2.02
N PRO A 84 14.24 -20.25 -1.63
CA PRO A 84 14.13 -21.45 -2.48
C PRO A 84 12.68 -21.70 -2.94
N GLY A 85 12.48 -21.74 -4.26
CA GLY A 85 11.16 -21.86 -4.91
C GLY A 85 10.27 -20.62 -4.81
N GLY A 86 10.75 -19.50 -4.24
CA GLY A 86 9.98 -18.27 -4.05
C GLY A 86 9.53 -17.62 -5.35
N ARG A 87 10.40 -17.63 -6.37
CA ARG A 87 10.11 -17.11 -7.71
C ARG A 87 9.02 -17.91 -8.43
N GLU A 88 9.03 -19.24 -8.31
CA GLU A 88 7.97 -20.11 -8.86
C GLU A 88 6.65 -19.93 -8.10
N ARG A 89 6.70 -19.86 -6.76
CA ARG A 89 5.51 -19.65 -5.92
C ARG A 89 4.81 -18.31 -6.18
N LEU A 90 5.56 -17.30 -6.63
CA LEU A 90 5.02 -15.97 -6.93
C LEU A 90 4.70 -15.77 -8.41
N ALA A 91 5.16 -16.63 -9.32
CA ALA A 91 5.07 -16.40 -10.76
C ALA A 91 3.62 -16.20 -11.22
N ASP A 92 2.73 -17.11 -10.84
CA ASP A 92 1.30 -17.03 -11.17
C ASP A 92 0.63 -15.83 -10.51
N ALA A 93 1.00 -15.51 -9.26
CA ALA A 93 0.45 -14.39 -8.52
C ALA A 93 0.87 -13.04 -9.15
N VAL A 94 2.12 -12.91 -9.57
CA VAL A 94 2.62 -11.73 -10.29
C VAL A 94 1.94 -11.62 -11.65
N ALA A 95 1.82 -12.72 -12.40
CA ALA A 95 1.13 -12.73 -13.69
C ALA A 95 -0.36 -12.34 -13.56
N ALA A 96 -1.02 -12.77 -12.49
CA ALA A 96 -2.41 -12.43 -12.21
C ALA A 96 -2.61 -11.00 -11.65
N ASN A 97 -1.54 -10.32 -11.24
CA ASN A 97 -1.59 -8.97 -10.68
C ASN A 97 -0.55 -8.06 -11.37
N PRO A 98 -0.77 -7.74 -12.66
CA PRO A 98 0.10 -6.80 -13.36
C PRO A 98 0.06 -5.42 -12.67
N PRO A 99 1.10 -4.59 -12.83
CA PRO A 99 1.12 -3.25 -12.25
C PRO A 99 -0.09 -2.42 -12.67
N VAL A 100 -0.65 -1.67 -11.72
CA VAL A 100 -1.81 -0.81 -11.93
C VAL A 100 -1.45 0.66 -11.74
N ARG A 101 -2.23 1.53 -12.36
CA ARG A 101 -2.02 2.98 -12.36
C ARG A 101 -3.13 3.65 -11.56
N HIS A 102 -2.74 4.47 -10.61
CA HIS A 102 -3.66 5.25 -9.79
C HIS A 102 -3.26 6.72 -9.78
N PRO A 103 -4.20 7.67 -9.77
CA PRO A 103 -3.86 9.08 -9.51
C PRO A 103 -3.15 9.22 -8.16
N VAL A 104 -2.08 10.02 -8.11
CA VAL A 104 -1.36 10.33 -6.86
C VAL A 104 -2.27 11.05 -5.87
N VAL A 105 -3.16 11.90 -6.39
CA VAL A 105 -4.20 12.56 -5.62
C VAL A 105 -5.56 12.03 -6.07
N GLN A 106 -6.31 11.42 -5.15
CA GLN A 106 -7.67 10.95 -5.40
C GLN A 106 -8.70 11.79 -4.63
N THR A 107 -9.97 11.68 -5.03
CA THR A 107 -11.10 12.25 -4.30
C THR A 107 -11.86 11.11 -3.63
N HIS A 108 -11.97 11.16 -2.30
CA HIS A 108 -12.69 10.15 -1.54
C HIS A 108 -14.19 10.21 -1.90
N PRO A 109 -14.81 9.09 -2.33
CA PRO A 109 -16.14 9.12 -2.95
C PRO A 109 -17.25 9.59 -2.02
N GLU A 110 -17.16 9.29 -0.71
CA GLU A 110 -18.20 9.67 0.25
C GLU A 110 -18.02 11.08 0.85
N THR A 111 -16.78 11.54 1.03
CA THR A 111 -16.49 12.78 1.77
C THR A 111 -16.12 13.94 0.84
N GLY A 112 -15.82 13.65 -0.44
CA GLY A 112 -15.33 14.63 -1.41
C GLY A 112 -13.93 15.17 -1.11
N LYS A 113 -13.27 14.69 -0.06
CA LYS A 113 -11.93 15.16 0.33
C LYS A 113 -10.85 14.58 -0.56
N LYS A 114 -9.80 15.37 -0.78
CA LYS A 114 -8.59 14.90 -1.48
C LYS A 114 -7.74 14.01 -0.56
N VAL A 115 -7.10 13.00 -1.14
CA VAL A 115 -6.21 12.06 -0.45
C VAL A 115 -4.95 11.82 -1.28
N LEU A 116 -3.79 11.70 -0.61
CA LEU A 116 -2.61 11.14 -1.24
C LEU A 116 -2.77 9.61 -1.33
N PHE A 117 -2.70 9.06 -2.55
CA PHE A 117 -2.88 7.63 -2.80
C PHE A 117 -1.57 6.97 -3.27
N VAL A 118 -0.59 6.95 -2.38
CA VAL A 118 0.71 6.31 -2.57
C VAL A 118 1.13 5.62 -1.28
N ASN A 119 1.99 4.62 -1.36
CA ASN A 119 2.57 3.97 -0.18
C ASN A 119 3.88 3.25 -0.48
N ALA A 120 4.68 3.05 0.57
CA ALA A 120 6.01 2.45 0.46
C ALA A 120 6.01 0.96 0.12
N LEU A 121 4.87 0.26 0.28
CA LEU A 121 4.79 -1.17 0.02
C LEU A 121 4.55 -1.48 -1.47
N PHE A 122 3.69 -0.72 -2.14
CA PHE A 122 3.24 -1.04 -3.50
C PHE A 122 3.60 0.03 -4.54
N THR A 123 3.74 1.30 -4.16
CA THR A 123 4.09 2.35 -5.12
C THR A 123 5.55 2.20 -5.52
N THR A 124 5.79 2.00 -6.81
CA THR A 124 7.14 1.84 -7.36
C THR A 124 7.72 3.15 -7.86
N HIS A 125 6.92 3.94 -8.57
CA HIS A 125 7.31 5.22 -9.13
C HIS A 125 6.08 6.06 -9.48
N ILE A 126 6.33 7.36 -9.67
CA ILE A 126 5.38 8.30 -10.27
C ILE A 126 5.81 8.50 -11.72
N GLU A 127 4.86 8.40 -12.63
CA GLU A 127 5.15 8.50 -14.06
C GLU A 127 5.62 9.89 -14.47
N GLY A 128 6.56 9.93 -15.41
CA GLY A 128 7.15 11.19 -15.88
C GLY A 128 8.11 11.84 -14.89
N LEU A 129 8.31 11.25 -13.70
CA LEU A 129 9.33 11.69 -12.75
C LEU A 129 10.56 10.77 -12.82
N PRO A 130 11.77 11.31 -12.64
CA PRO A 130 12.96 10.49 -12.50
C PRO A 130 12.89 9.62 -11.23
N PRO A 131 13.53 8.44 -11.25
CA PRO A 131 13.63 7.56 -10.08
C PRO A 131 14.52 8.13 -8.97
#